data_AF-A0A2M7IVM1-F1
#
_entry.id   AF-A0A2M7IVM1-F1
#
_cell.length_a   1.000
_cell.length_b   1.000
_cell.length_c   1.000
_cell.angle_alpha   90.00
_cell.angle_beta   90.00
_cell.angle_gamma   90.00
#
_symmetry.space_group_name_H-M   'P 1'
#
loop_
_entity.id
_entity.type
_entity.pdbx_description
1 polymer ?
#
loop_
_entity_poly.entity_id
_entity_poly.type
_entity_poly.pdbx_seq_one_letter_code
_entity_poly.pdbx_strand_id
1 'polypeptide(L)' 'MNQSEYINEEELLNKAIRLLTEKLGPLETSRFLSIAGKRRSESVKRHHQWQNSLDKEKFFKSVFNK' A
#
# COMPACT_ATOMS: atom_id res chain seq x y z
N MET A 1 24.15 -9.65 -22.56
CA MET A 1 23.11 -9.33 -21.56
C MET A 1 23.34 -7.88 -21.19
N ASN A 2 22.42 -6.99 -21.56
CA ASN A 2 22.59 -5.56 -21.31
C ASN A 2 22.62 -5.34 -19.80
N GLN A 3 23.72 -4.77 -19.30
CA GLN A 3 23.82 -4.30 -17.93
C GLN A 3 22.67 -3.32 -17.72
N SER A 4 21.64 -3.76 -16.99
CA SER A 4 20.57 -2.86 -16.57
C SER A 4 21.23 -1.79 -15.70
N GLU A 5 21.43 -0.60 -16.27
CA GLU A 5 21.83 0.58 -15.50
C GLU A 5 20.83 0.71 -14.35
N TYR A 6 21.33 0.52 -13.14
CA TYR A 6 20.55 0.65 -11.93
C TYR A 6 20.29 2.15 -11.74
N ILE A 7 19.19 2.63 -12.30
CA ILE A 7 18.69 3.98 -12.08
C ILE A 7 18.14 4.09 -10.65
N ASN A 8 18.42 5.21 -10.00
CA ASN A 8 17.96 5.45 -8.64
C ASN A 8 16.42 5.58 -8.58
N GLU A 9 15.85 5.43 -7.38
CA GLU A 9 14.39 5.39 -7.21
C GLU A 9 13.69 6.66 -7.70
N GLU A 10 14.28 7.84 -7.48
CA GLU A 10 13.72 9.11 -7.90
C GLU A 10 13.67 9.23 -9.43
N GLU A 11 14.77 8.86 -10.10
CA GLU A 11 14.87 8.87 -11.55
C GLU A 11 13.91 7.86 -12.19
N LEU A 12 13.81 6.65 -11.61
CA LEU A 12 12.87 5.63 -12.03
C LEU A 12 11.42 6.13 -11.90
N LEU A 13 11.07 6.75 -10.77
CA LEU A 13 9.73 7.28 -10.52
C LEU A 13 9.37 8.38 -11.52
N ASN A 14 10.26 9.34 -11.73
CA ASN A 14 10.05 10.43 -12.68
C ASN A 14 9.89 9.92 -14.12
N LYS A 15 10.73 8.95 -14.52
CA LYS A 15 10.65 8.32 -15.84
C LYS A 15 9.33 7.57 -16.01
N ALA A 16 8.89 6.83 -14.99
CA ALA A 16 7.62 6.11 -15.01
C ALA A 16 6.41 7.05 -15.12
N ILE A 17 6.36 8.12 -14.31
CA ILE A 17 5.28 9.11 -14.35
C ILE A 17 5.19 9.77 -15.73
N ARG A 18 6.34 10.10 -16.34
CA ARG A 18 6.38 10.70 -17.67
C ARG A 18 5.80 9.77 -18.72
N LEU A 19 6.27 8.51 -18.76
CA LEU A 19 5.79 7.51 -19.70
C LEU A 19 4.30 7.20 -19.51
N LEU A 20 3.82 7.11 -18.28
CA LEU A 20 2.41 6.91 -17.98
C LEU A 20 1.57 8.10 -18.46
N THR A 21 2.02 9.33 -18.19
CA THR A 21 1.31 10.54 -18.61
C THR A 21 1.25 10.65 -20.13
N GLU A 22 2.34 10.33 -20.83
CA GLU A 22 2.40 10.32 -22.30
C GLU A 22 1.45 9.27 -22.93
N LYS A 23 1.25 8.12 -22.28
CA LYS A 23 0.49 7.00 -22.85
C LYS A 23 -0.97 6.93 -22.40
N LEU A 24 -1.25 7.29 -21.16
CA LEU A 24 -2.57 7.17 -20.53
C LEU A 24 -3.24 8.53 -20.33
N GLY A 25 -2.47 9.62 -20.45
CA GLY A 25 -2.91 10.94 -20.06
C GLY A 25 -2.80 11.18 -18.54
N PRO A 26 -2.89 12.45 -18.11
CA PRO A 26 -2.68 12.84 -16.72
C PRO A 26 -3.75 12.26 -15.77
N LEU A 27 -5.00 12.15 -16.23
CA LEU A 27 -6.11 11.63 -15.42
C LEU A 27 -5.90 10.15 -15.05
N GLU A 28 -5.69 9.29 -16.05
CA GLU A 28 -5.50 7.86 -15.81
C GLU A 28 -4.16 7.56 -15.13
N THR A 29 -3.13 8.39 -15.35
CA THR A 29 -1.86 8.30 -14.60
C THR A 29 -2.06 8.56 -13.11
N SER A 30 -2.79 9.62 -12.76
CA SER A 30 -3.14 9.91 -11.36
C SER A 30 -3.92 8.76 -10.72
N ARG A 31 -4.91 8.21 -11.45
CA ARG A 31 -5.67 7.03 -11.03
C ARG A 31 -4.76 5.82 -10.81
N PHE A 32 -3.85 5.53 -11.73
CA PHE A 32 -2.89 4.43 -11.62
C PHE A 32 -2.01 4.56 -10.36
N LEU A 33 -1.42 5.72 -10.12
CA LEU A 33 -0.59 5.97 -8.94
C LEU A 33 -1.39 5.83 -7.63
N SER A 34 -2.67 6.22 -7.64
CA SER A 34 -3.55 6.06 -6.47
C SER A 34 -3.89 4.60 -6.15
N ILE A 35 -3.86 3.70 -7.15
CA ILE A 35 -4.08 2.25 -6.94
C ILE A 35 -2.92 1.64 -6.14
N ALA A 36 -1.68 2.06 -6.43
CA ALA A 36 -0.48 1.57 -5.77
C ALA A 36 -0.28 2.13 -4.35
N GLY A 37 -0.78 3.34 -4.08
CA GLY A 37 -0.56 4.12 -2.85
C GLY A 37 -1.19 3.62 -1.54
N LYS A 38 -1.44 2.30 -1.40
CA LYS A 38 -2.22 1.61 -0.34
C LYS A 38 -3.70 1.50 -0.68
N ARG A 39 -4.12 0.30 -1.09
CA ARG A 39 -5.42 -0.20 -0.66
C ARG A 39 -5.40 -0.25 0.87
N ARG A 40 -5.87 0.81 1.53
CA ARG A 40 -6.20 0.75 2.95
C ARG A 40 -7.06 -0.50 3.13
N SER A 41 -6.59 -1.46 3.92
CA SER A 41 -7.44 -2.57 4.33
C SER A 41 -8.69 -1.95 4.95
N GLU A 42 -9.87 -2.30 4.41
CA GLU A 42 -11.16 -1.81 4.93
C GLU A 42 -11.15 -1.93 6.47
N SER A 43 -11.65 -0.91 7.15
CA SER A 43 -11.47 -0.78 8.60
C SER A 43 -12.01 -1.98 9.37
N VAL A 44 -13.09 -2.60 8.89
CA VAL A 44 -13.65 -3.83 9.46
C VAL A 44 -12.72 -5.02 9.22
N LYS A 45 -12.17 -5.18 7.99
CA LYS A 45 -11.19 -6.24 7.70
C LYS A 45 -9.93 -6.12 8.55
N ARG A 46 -9.42 -4.90 8.72
CA ARG A 46 -8.28 -4.62 9.61
C ARG A 46 -8.61 -4.97 11.06
N HIS A 47 -9.82 -4.62 11.52
CA HIS A 47 -10.27 -4.93 12.87
C HIS A 47 -10.38 -6.45 13.10
N HIS A 48 -10.94 -7.20 12.15
CA HIS A 48 -10.98 -8.66 12.24
C HIS A 48 -9.59 -9.29 12.28
N GLN A 49 -8.65 -8.82 11.46
CA GLN A 49 -7.27 -9.30 11.50
C GLN A 49 -6.63 -9.06 12.87
N TRP A 50 -6.85 -7.88 13.45
CA TRP A 50 -6.41 -7.57 14.80
C TRP A 50 -7.09 -8.47 15.85
N GLN A 51 -8.41 -8.64 15.80
CA GLN A 51 -9.14 -9.54 16.72
C GLN A 51 -8.61 -10.98 16.65
N ASN A 52 -8.36 -11.49 15.45
CA ASN A 52 -7.85 -12.85 15.24
C ASN A 52 -6.42 -13.05 15.78
N SER A 53 -5.65 -11.97 15.94
CA SER A 53 -4.31 -12.03 16.54
C SER A 53 -4.31 -12.05 18.08
N LEU A 54 -5.46 -11.86 18.72
CA LEU A 54 -5.57 -11.77 20.17
C LEU A 54 -5.93 -13.12 20.79
N ASP A 55 -5.30 -13.41 21.93
CA ASP A 55 -5.84 -14.35 22.90
C ASP A 55 -7.01 -13.68 23.62
N LYS A 56 -8.22 -14.21 23.39
CA LYS A 56 -9.48 -13.66 23.90
C LYS A 56 -9.48 -13.57 25.43
N GLU A 57 -9.00 -14.60 26.12
CA GLU A 57 -9.04 -14.66 27.57
C GLU A 57 -8.05 -13.68 28.19
N LYS A 58 -6.82 -13.65 27.68
CA LYS A 58 -5.80 -12.72 28.13
C LYS A 58 -6.21 -11.27 27.88
N PHE A 59 -6.75 -10.98 26.70
CA PHE A 59 -7.21 -9.65 26.34
C PHE A 59 -8.36 -9.19 27.25
N PHE A 60 -9.38 -10.03 27.44
CA PHE A 60 -10.50 -9.67 28.31
C PHE A 60 -10.10 -9.49 29.77
N LYS A 61 -9.18 -10.30 30.31
CA LYS A 61 -8.62 -10.06 31.65
C LYS A 61 -7.93 -8.69 31.73
N SER A 62 -7.15 -8.33 30.71
CA SER A 62 -6.43 -7.03 30.68
C SER A 62 -7.32 -5.81 30.52
N VAL A 63 -8.45 -5.93 29.81
CA VAL A 63 -9.35 -4.80 29.54
C VAL A 63 -10.36 -4.62 30.67
N PHE A 64 -10.88 -5.72 31.20
CA PHE A 64 -12.01 -5.69 32.12
C PHE A 64 -11.61 -5.86 33.60
N ASN A 65 -10.32 -6.01 33.93
CA ASN A 65 -9.79 -6.11 35.29
C ASN A 65 -10.67 -6.96 36.24
N LYS A 66 -10.99 -8.19 35.83
CA LYS A 66 -11.60 -9.20 36.71
C LYS A 66 -10.60 -10.27 37.08
#